data_AF-A0A3D4FTB7-F1
#
_entry.id   AF-A0A3D4FTB7-F1
#
_cell.length_a   1.000
_cell.length_b   1.000
_cell.length_c   1.000
_cell.angle_alpha   90.00
_cell.angle_beta   90.00
_cell.angle_gamma   90.00
#
_symmetry.space_group_name_H-M   'P 1'
#
loop_
_entity.id
_entity.type
_entity.pdbx_description
1 polymer ?
#
loop_
_entity_poly.entity_id
_entity_poly.type
_entity_poly.pdbx_seq_one_letter_code
_entity_poly.pdbx_strand_id
1 'polypeptide(L)'
;MHPMSPGDALEQFSQGNPAPVYLIVGDDATEMAETANAFEELIEEGLRPFNVDRFDGGDDKVTLGAVIEAARMFPMMAPRRVVIVQRAKDCLMPKRDSQAAEKDQEAFEAYLS
;
A
#
# COMPACT_ATOMS: atom_id res chain seq x y z
N MET A 1 12.26 0.70 7.85
CA MET A 1 10.98 1.18 8.42
C MET A 1 11.18 1.43 9.91
N HIS A 2 10.70 2.55 10.43
CA HIS A 2 10.75 2.85 11.87
C HIS A 2 9.36 2.58 12.48
N PRO A 3 9.27 1.85 13.62
CA PRO A 3 8.01 1.66 14.31
C PRO A 3 7.40 2.99 14.73
N MET A 4 6.09 3.14 14.57
CA MET A 4 5.33 4.32 14.99
C MET A 4 3.87 3.96 15.26
N SER A 5 3.16 4.81 15.98
CA SER A 5 1.72 4.65 16.16
C SER A 5 0.94 5.08 14.90
N PRO A 6 -0.31 4.60 14.72
CA PRO A 6 -1.20 5.13 13.69
C PRO A 6 -1.35 6.66 13.78
N GLY A 7 -1.41 7.22 14.99
CA GLY A 7 -1.51 8.66 15.21
C GLY A 7 -0.30 9.42 14.66
N ASP A 8 0.91 8.92 14.89
CA ASP A 8 2.13 9.54 14.35
C ASP A 8 2.15 9.51 12.81
N ALA A 9 1.69 8.41 12.20
CA ALA A 9 1.57 8.31 10.75
C ALA A 9 0.59 9.34 10.19
N LEU A 10 -0.58 9.49 10.83
CA LEU A 10 -1.57 10.51 10.46
C LEU A 10 -1.04 11.94 10.64
N GLU A 11 -0.20 12.17 11.65
CA GLU A 11 0.45 13.46 11.84
C GLU A 11 1.40 13.78 10.68
N GLN A 12 2.23 12.83 10.22
CA GLN A 12 3.10 13.01 9.05
C GLN A 12 2.33 13.42 7.79
N PHE A 13 1.10 12.91 7.62
CA PHE A 13 0.21 13.31 6.53
C PHE A 13 -0.23 14.76 6.61
N SER A 14 -0.67 15.19 7.80
CA SER A 14 -1.08 16.57 8.04
C SER A 14 0.07 17.56 7.81
N GLN A 15 1.31 17.13 8.07
CA GLN A 15 2.53 17.90 7.83
C GLN A 15 2.99 17.87 6.36
N GLY A 16 2.29 17.12 5.49
CA GLY A 16 2.58 17.03 4.06
C GLY A 16 3.82 16.22 3.72
N ASN A 17 4.36 15.44 4.66
CA ASN A 17 5.58 14.64 4.50
C ASN A 17 5.35 13.15 4.80
N PRO A 18 4.40 12.48 4.10
CA PRO A 18 4.23 11.03 4.23
C PRO A 18 5.54 10.29 3.90
N ALA A 19 5.89 9.28 4.69
CA ALA A 19 6.81 8.25 4.23
C ALA A 19 6.26 7.54 2.96
N PRO A 20 7.13 7.00 2.09
CA PRO A 20 6.69 6.39 0.83
C PRO A 20 5.94 5.06 1.02
N VAL A 21 6.24 4.30 2.08
CA VAL A 21 5.64 2.99 2.36
C VAL A 21 5.38 2.84 3.85
N TYR A 22 4.19 2.33 4.18
CA TYR A 22 3.78 1.98 5.54
C TYR A 22 3.35 0.51 5.58
N LEU A 23 3.88 -0.24 6.54
CA LEU A 23 3.40 -1.57 6.88
C LEU A 23 2.60 -1.47 8.17
N ILE A 24 1.29 -1.70 8.07
CA ILE A 24 0.39 -1.71 9.23
C ILE A 24 0.37 -3.14 9.78
N VAL A 25 0.67 -3.30 11.06
CA VAL A 25 0.69 -4.59 11.76
C VAL A 25 -0.10 -4.44 13.06
N GLY A 26 -1.04 -5.36 13.30
CA GLY A 26 -1.87 -5.39 14.49
C GLY A 26 -2.73 -6.66 14.51
N ASP A 27 -3.45 -6.85 15.61
CA ASP A 27 -4.32 -8.01 15.80
C ASP A 27 -5.79 -7.71 15.48
N ASP A 28 -6.16 -6.43 15.40
CA ASP A 28 -7.51 -5.96 15.03
C ASP A 28 -7.57 -5.58 13.55
N ALA A 29 -8.17 -6.45 12.74
CA ALA A 29 -8.30 -6.23 11.30
C ALA A 29 -9.15 -5.00 10.95
N THR A 30 -10.14 -4.63 11.78
CA THR A 30 -10.96 -3.44 11.57
C THR A 30 -10.13 -2.19 11.80
N GLU A 31 -9.42 -2.11 12.92
CA GLU A 31 -8.55 -0.96 13.23
C GLU A 31 -7.45 -0.77 12.18
N MET A 32 -6.84 -1.87 11.72
CA MET A 32 -5.86 -1.83 10.64
C MET A 32 -6.45 -1.31 9.32
N ALA A 33 -7.65 -1.75 8.96
CA ALA A 33 -8.34 -1.32 7.75
C ALA A 33 -8.75 0.16 7.83
N GLU A 34 -9.28 0.61 8.96
CA GLU A 34 -9.60 2.02 9.21
C GLU A 34 -8.36 2.90 9.12
N THR A 35 -7.25 2.46 9.73
CA THR A 35 -5.96 3.15 9.63
C THR A 35 -5.51 3.26 8.18
N ALA A 36 -5.59 2.18 7.40
CA ALA A 36 -5.23 2.20 5.98
C ALA A 36 -6.15 3.12 5.15
N ASN A 37 -7.45 3.12 5.45
CA ASN A 37 -8.44 3.93 4.74
C ASN A 37 -8.21 5.44 4.93
N ALA A 38 -7.68 5.85 6.08
CA ALA A 38 -7.36 7.25 6.34
C ALA A 38 -6.32 7.81 5.35
N PHE A 39 -5.53 6.96 4.68
CA PHE A 39 -4.58 7.39 3.66
C PHE A 39 -5.24 7.88 2.38
N GLU A 40 -6.48 7.48 2.10
CA GLU A 40 -7.21 7.97 0.92
C GLU A 40 -7.59 9.44 1.06
N GLU A 41 -7.70 9.93 2.29
CA GLU A 41 -7.94 11.35 2.59
C GLU A 41 -6.78 12.25 2.15
N LEU A 42 -5.62 11.67 1.80
CA LEU A 42 -4.54 12.40 1.14
C LEU A 42 -4.89 12.86 -0.27
N ILE A 43 -5.94 12.28 -0.86
CA ILE A 43 -6.43 12.57 -2.20
C ILE A 43 -7.83 13.17 -2.07
N GLU A 44 -8.04 14.29 -2.76
CA GLU A 44 -9.36 14.90 -2.87
C GLU A 44 -10.39 13.89 -3.39
N GLU A 45 -11.58 13.86 -2.80
CA GLU A 45 -12.60 12.83 -3.05
C GLU A 45 -12.87 12.58 -4.54
N GLY A 46 -13.03 13.66 -5.33
CA GLY A 46 -13.27 13.57 -6.78
C GLY A 46 -12.09 13.02 -7.60
N LEU A 47 -10.88 13.01 -7.04
CA LEU A 47 -9.66 12.52 -7.66
C LEU A 47 -9.28 11.10 -7.21
N ARG A 48 -9.91 10.58 -6.15
CA ARG A 48 -9.64 9.23 -5.62
C ARG A 48 -9.77 8.12 -6.67
N PRO A 49 -10.80 8.10 -7.55
CA PRO A 49 -10.93 7.05 -8.56
C PRO A 49 -9.75 6.92 -9.53
N PHE A 50 -8.93 7.97 -9.66
CA PHE A 50 -7.77 8.00 -10.55
C PHE A 50 -6.44 7.78 -9.82
N ASN A 51 -6.41 8.05 -8.52
CA ASN A 51 -5.18 8.14 -7.73
C ASN A 51 -5.14 7.18 -6.55
N VAL A 52 -6.19 6.38 -6.35
CA VAL A 52 -6.26 5.39 -5.27
C VAL A 52 -6.54 4.01 -5.87
N ASP A 53 -5.62 3.06 -5.68
CA ASP A 53 -5.88 1.65 -5.93
C ASP A 53 -6.07 0.90 -4.62
N ARG A 54 -7.04 -0.01 -4.62
CA ARG A 54 -7.25 -0.98 -3.55
C ARG A 54 -7.02 -2.38 -4.10
N PHE A 55 -6.11 -3.09 -3.45
CA PHE A 55 -5.86 -4.50 -3.67
C PHE A 55 -6.25 -5.29 -2.43
N ASP A 56 -6.65 -6.52 -2.68
CA ASP A 56 -6.91 -7.48 -1.63
C ASP A 56 -6.02 -8.71 -1.85
N GLY A 57 -5.04 -8.91 -0.97
CA GLY A 57 -4.08 -10.01 -1.10
C GLY A 57 -4.67 -11.40 -0.94
N GLY A 58 -5.92 -11.51 -0.44
CA GLY A 58 -6.62 -12.78 -0.44
C GLY A 58 -7.27 -13.16 -1.78
N ASP A 59 -7.27 -12.26 -2.78
CA ASP A 59 -7.63 -12.60 -4.16
C ASP A 59 -6.41 -13.18 -4.89
N ASP A 60 -6.52 -14.44 -5.35
CA ASP A 60 -5.46 -15.15 -6.06
C ASP A 60 -5.00 -14.46 -7.36
N LYS A 61 -5.77 -13.48 -7.87
CA LYS A 61 -5.39 -12.68 -9.04
C LYS A 61 -4.50 -11.48 -8.71
N VAL A 62 -4.43 -11.09 -7.43
CA VAL A 62 -3.62 -9.97 -6.98
C VAL A 62 -2.19 -10.46 -6.72
N THR A 63 -1.27 -10.04 -7.59
CA THR A 63 0.16 -10.32 -7.41
C THR A 63 0.89 -9.11 -6.86
N LEU A 64 2.03 -9.34 -6.20
CA LEU A 64 2.89 -8.27 -5.72
C LEU A 64 3.41 -7.41 -6.89
N GLY A 65 3.66 -8.02 -8.06
CA GLY A 65 3.98 -7.29 -9.28
C GLY A 65 2.87 -6.30 -9.71
N ALA A 66 1.60 -6.70 -9.65
CA ALA A 66 0.48 -5.81 -9.98
C ALA A 66 0.39 -4.60 -9.01
N VAL A 67 0.65 -4.84 -7.72
CA VAL A 67 0.71 -3.77 -6.70
C VAL A 67 1.84 -2.79 -6.99
N ILE A 68 3.04 -3.28 -7.33
CA ILE A 68 4.20 -2.44 -7.64
C ILE A 68 3.96 -1.61 -8.89
N GLU A 69 3.42 -2.21 -9.95
CA GLU A 69 3.11 -1.48 -11.19
C GLU A 69 2.08 -0.38 -10.93
N ALA A 70 1.08 -0.65 -10.09
CA ALA A 70 0.15 0.37 -9.64
C ALA A 70 0.85 1.50 -8.87
N ALA A 71 1.75 1.18 -7.95
CA ALA A 71 2.51 2.16 -7.17
C ALA A 71 3.48 3.01 -8.03
N ARG A 72 3.88 2.52 -9.21
CA ARG A 72 4.72 3.23 -10.19
C ARG A 72 3.94 4.17 -11.12
N MET A 73 2.62 4.06 -11.17
CA MET A 73 1.81 4.95 -12.01
C MET A 73 1.89 6.39 -11.52
N PHE A 74 2.07 7.33 -12.45
CA PHE A 74 2.04 8.76 -12.12
C PHE A 74 0.67 9.18 -11.60
N PRO A 75 0.60 10.07 -10.61
CA PRO A 75 -0.66 10.63 -10.15
C PRO A 75 -1.29 11.51 -11.23
N MET A 76 -2.62 11.49 -11.28
CA MET A 76 -3.45 12.26 -12.20
C MET A 76 -4.08 13.44 -11.47
N MET A 77 -3.62 14.66 -11.77
CA MET A 77 -4.15 15.92 -11.20
C MET A 77 -4.12 15.99 -9.66
N ALA A 78 -3.37 15.10 -9.00
CA ALA A 78 -3.18 15.03 -7.56
C ALA A 78 -1.68 15.08 -7.24
N PRO A 79 -1.28 15.50 -6.02
CA PRO A 79 0.14 15.56 -5.65
C PRO A 79 0.77 14.18 -5.47
N ARG A 80 -0.02 13.11 -5.32
CA ARG A 80 0.44 11.74 -5.06
C ARG A 80 -0.59 10.70 -5.47
N ARG A 81 -0.15 9.45 -5.57
CA ARG A 81 -0.98 8.24 -5.70
C ARG A 81 -0.93 7.47 -4.40
N VAL A 82 -2.01 6.82 -4.02
CA VAL A 82 -2.11 5.96 -2.85
C VAL A 82 -2.46 4.54 -3.32
N VAL A 83 -1.70 3.55 -2.87
CA VAL A 83 -1.98 2.13 -3.14
C VAL A 83 -2.16 1.43 -1.81
N ILE A 84 -3.34 0.86 -1.57
CA ILE A 84 -3.68 0.17 -0.34
C ILE A 84 -3.82 -1.31 -0.63
N VAL A 85 -3.09 -2.14 0.11
CA VAL A 85 -3.18 -3.60 0.04
C VAL A 85 -3.74 -4.13 1.36
N GLN A 86 -4.98 -4.59 1.35
CA GLN A 86 -5.54 -5.33 2.47
C GLN A 86 -4.99 -6.76 2.48
N ARG A 87 -4.87 -7.35 3.67
CA ARG A 87 -4.28 -8.69 3.84
C ARG A 87 -2.93 -8.84 3.11
N ALA A 88 -2.11 -7.79 3.18
CA ALA A 88 -0.84 -7.70 2.45
C ALA A 88 0.11 -8.90 2.70
N LYS A 89 -0.01 -9.56 3.86
CA LYS A 89 0.70 -10.82 4.14
C LYS A 89 0.51 -11.87 3.04
N ASP A 90 -0.68 -11.98 2.47
CA ASP A 90 -0.98 -12.99 1.45
C ASP A 90 -0.28 -12.68 0.10
N CYS A 91 0.00 -11.40 -0.19
CA CYS A 91 0.84 -10.97 -1.32
C CYS A 91 2.33 -11.10 -1.03
N LEU A 92 2.76 -10.75 0.19
CA LEU A 92 4.16 -10.76 0.61
C LEU A 92 4.69 -12.17 0.90
N MET A 93 3.79 -13.12 1.17
CA MET A 93 4.10 -14.52 1.47
C MET A 93 3.26 -15.43 0.57
N PRO A 94 3.58 -15.52 -0.73
CA PRO A 94 2.80 -16.30 -1.67
C PRO A 94 2.78 -17.78 -1.27
N LYS A 95 1.61 -18.41 -1.35
CA LYS A 95 1.41 -19.82 -0.95
C LYS A 95 2.17 -20.82 -1.83
N ARG A 96 2.48 -20.43 -3.07
CA ARG A 96 3.18 -21.28 -4.05
C ARG A 96 4.47 -20.58 -4.46
N ASP A 97 5.56 -21.29 -4.26
CA ASP A 97 6.86 -20.86 -4.74
C ASP A 97 6.91 -21.00 -6.26
N SER A 98 7.28 -19.92 -6.95
CA SER A 98 7.33 -19.88 -8.41
C SER A 98 8.30 -18.79 -8.86
N GLN A 99 8.91 -18.98 -10.02
CA GLN A 99 9.83 -17.99 -10.60
C GLN A 99 9.19 -16.60 -10.76
N ALA A 100 7.89 -16.54 -11.03
CA ALA A 100 7.16 -15.27 -11.11
C ALA A 100 7.04 -14.59 -9.73
N ALA A 101 6.74 -15.35 -8.68
CA ALA A 101 6.66 -14.85 -7.32
C ALA A 101 8.02 -14.38 -6.79
N GLU A 102 9.10 -15.12 -7.08
CA GLU A 102 10.47 -14.71 -6.75
C GLU A 102 10.84 -13.38 -7.42
N LYS A 103 10.53 -13.24 -8.71
CA LYS A 103 10.78 -12.00 -9.46
C LYS A 103 9.98 -10.80 -8.91
N ASP A 104 8.72 -11.03 -8.54
CA ASP A 104 7.89 -9.99 -7.94
C ASP A 104 8.44 -9.56 -6.56
N GLN A 105 8.98 -10.50 -5.78
CA GLN A 105 9.63 -10.23 -4.49
C GLN A 105 10.91 -9.40 -4.67
N GLU A 106 11.78 -9.76 -5.62
CA GLU A 106 12.97 -8.97 -5.96
C GLU A 106 12.61 -7.55 -6.40
N ALA A 107 11.56 -7.41 -7.22
CA ALA A 107 11.07 -6.10 -7.66
C ALA A 107 10.52 -5.27 -6.49
N PHE A 108 9.88 -5.90 -5.51
CA PHE A 108 9.40 -5.23 -4.31
C PHE A 108 10.56 -4.73 -3.44
N GLU A 109 11.56 -5.57 -3.20
CA GLU A 109 12.75 -5.19 -2.44
C GLU A 109 13.49 -4.02 -3.10
N ALA A 110 13.64 -4.07 -4.43
CA ALA A 110 14.21 -2.97 -5.20
C ALA A 110 13.37 -1.69 -5.14
N TYR A 111 12.04 -1.80 -5.00
CA TYR A 111 11.15 -0.64 -4.82
C TYR A 111 11.29 0.01 -3.43
N LEU A 112 11.65 -0.76 -2.41
CA LEU A 112 11.86 -0.26 -1.04
C LEU A 112 13.24 0.35 -0.78
N SER A 113 14.19 0.14 -1.71
CA SER A 113 15.61 0.52 -1.60
C SER A 113 15.86 1.97 -2.01
#